data_AF-A0A1S6HNB3-F1
#
_entry.id   AF-A0A1S6HNB3-F1
#
_cell.length_a   1.000
_cell.length_b   1.000
_cell.length_c   1.000
_cell.angle_alpha   90.00
_cell.angle_beta   90.00
_cell.angle_gamma   90.00
#
_symmetry.space_group_name_H-M   'P 1'
#
loop_
_entity.id
_entity.type
_entity.pdbx_description
1 polymer ?
#
loop_
_entity_poly.entity_id
_entity_poly.type
_entity_poly.pdbx_seq_one_letter_code
_entity_poly.pdbx_strand_id
1 'polypeptide(L)' 'MTAQIETLALLPGEGYIELYKILKVQAMIGGGGEAKFVISEGKVTVDGEVETRKRKKVRAGEVVSFNGESVQIVTAP' A
#
# COMPACT_ATOMS: atom_id res chain seq x y z
N MET A 1 22.57 -4.28 -3.26
CA MET A 1 21.73 -3.29 -2.55
C MET A 1 20.39 -3.97 -2.29
N THR A 2 20.07 -4.26 -1.05
CA THR A 2 18.83 -4.96 -0.69
C THR A 2 17.75 -3.91 -0.50
N ALA A 3 16.77 -3.84 -1.40
CA ALA A 3 15.56 -3.06 -1.13
C ALA A 3 14.85 -3.73 0.05
N GLN A 4 14.64 -2.97 1.14
CA GLN A 4 13.96 -3.48 2.31
C GLN A 4 12.46 -3.43 2.00
N ILE A 5 11.85 -4.61 1.86
CA ILE A 5 10.40 -4.74 1.65
C ILE A 5 9.78 -5.06 3.01
N GLU A 6 8.96 -4.14 3.50
CA GLU A 6 8.19 -4.37 4.73
C GLU A 6 6.96 -5.23 4.44
N THR A 7 6.40 -5.83 5.49
CA THR A 7 5.27 -6.74 5.35
C THR A 7 4.08 -6.22 6.14
N LEU A 8 2.92 -6.13 5.49
CA LEU A 8 1.66 -5.77 6.13
C LEU A 8 0.68 -6.95 6.06
N ALA A 9 0.32 -7.49 7.22
CA ALA A 9 -0.67 -8.55 7.31
C ALA A 9 -2.10 -7.97 7.23
N LEU A 10 -2.95 -8.61 6.42
CA LEU A 10 -4.39 -8.37 6.41
C LEU A 10 -5.00 -8.81 7.76
N LEU A 11 -6.12 -8.21 8.14
CA LEU A 11 -6.86 -8.66 9.32
C LEU A 11 -7.51 -10.05 9.08
N PRO A 12 -7.68 -10.89 10.11
CA PRO A 12 -8.35 -12.17 9.97
C PRO A 12 -9.75 -12.02 9.36
N GLY A 13 -10.02 -12.75 8.27
CA GLY A 13 -11.28 -12.68 7.53
C GLY A 13 -11.37 -11.55 6.49
N GLU A 14 -10.38 -10.65 6.41
CA GLU A 14 -10.31 -9.65 5.34
C GLU A 14 -9.57 -10.21 4.11
N GLY A 15 -10.24 -10.19 2.95
CA GLY A 15 -9.62 -10.61 1.67
C GLY A 15 -8.83 -9.51 0.96
N TYR A 16 -8.87 -8.27 1.46
CA TYR A 16 -8.17 -7.13 0.88
C TYR A 16 -8.07 -5.97 1.87
N ILE A 17 -7.13 -5.07 1.63
CA ILE A 17 -7.02 -3.75 2.26
C ILE A 17 -7.10 -2.67 1.18
N GLU A 18 -7.66 -1.50 1.50
CA GLU A 18 -7.72 -0.38 0.54
C GLU A 18 -6.37 0.34 0.45
N LEU A 19 -5.94 0.69 -0.77
CA LEU A 19 -4.62 1.31 -1.02
C LEU A 19 -4.29 2.49 -0.09
N TYR A 20 -5.23 3.44 0.09
CA TYR A 20 -4.99 4.58 0.98
C TYR A 20 -4.81 4.20 2.46
N LYS A 21 -5.37 3.06 2.90
CA LYS A 21 -5.20 2.57 4.27
C LYS A 21 -3.79 2.00 4.46
N ILE A 22 -3.22 1.35 3.44
CA ILE A 22 -1.85 0.81 3.48
C ILE A 22 -0.87 1.94 3.74
N LEU A 23 -0.93 3.02 2.94
CA LEU A 23 -0.07 4.20 3.11
C LEU A 23 -0.21 4.86 4.48
N LYS A 24 -1.41 4.79 5.09
CA LYS A 24 -1.64 5.31 6.44
C LYS A 24 -1.04 4.40 7.51
N VAL A 25 -1.22 3.09 7.38
CA VAL A 25 -0.78 2.10 8.38
C VAL A 25 0.74 2.01 8.43
N GLN A 26 1.39 2.15 7.29
CA GLN A 26 2.84 2.07 7.14
C GLN A 26 3.56 3.36 7.53
N ALA A 27 2.85 4.34 8.08
CA ALA A 27 3.39 5.65 8.48
C ALA A 27 4.12 6.42 7.37
N MET A 28 4.04 5.96 6.11
CA MET A 28 4.55 6.64 4.91
C MET A 28 4.02 8.07 4.77
N ILE A 29 2.89 8.36 5.40
CA ILE A 29 2.15 9.62 5.27
C ILE A 29 1.48 10.00 6.60
N GLY A 30 1.54 11.28 6.98
CA GLY A 30 1.00 11.79 8.25
C GLY A 30 -0.52 11.87 8.35
N GLY A 31 -1.25 11.76 7.23
CA GLY A 31 -2.72 11.89 7.23
C GLY A 31 -3.43 11.21 6.05
N GLY A 32 -4.70 10.83 6.29
CA GLY A 32 -5.52 10.15 5.27
C GLY A 32 -5.93 11.02 4.08
N GLY A 33 -5.87 12.35 4.21
CA GLY A 33 -6.07 13.29 3.09
C GLY A 33 -4.88 13.30 2.13
N GLU A 34 -3.67 13.33 2.68
CA GLU A 34 -2.43 13.28 1.92
C GLU A 34 -2.24 11.94 1.21
N ALA A 35 -2.60 10.82 1.85
CA ALA A 35 -2.59 9.50 1.21
C ALA A 35 -3.48 9.47 -0.04
N LYS A 36 -4.67 10.03 0.04
CA LYS A 36 -5.58 10.15 -1.11
C LYS A 36 -5.02 11.06 -2.18
N PHE A 37 -4.32 12.13 -1.80
CA PHE A 37 -3.73 13.08 -2.72
C PHE A 37 -2.59 12.46 -3.53
N VAL A 38 -1.61 11.85 -2.86
CA VAL A 38 -0.45 11.25 -3.56
C VAL A 38 -0.84 10.10 -4.48
N ILE A 39 -1.89 9.33 -4.11
CA ILE A 39 -2.45 8.30 -5.00
C ILE A 39 -3.04 8.97 -6.25
N SER A 40 -3.85 10.03 -6.12
CA SER A 40 -4.39 10.71 -7.32
C SER A 40 -3.32 11.35 -8.20
N GLU A 41 -2.20 11.75 -7.62
CA GLU A 41 -1.05 12.28 -8.35
C GLU A 41 -0.21 11.18 -9.04
N GLY A 42 -0.58 9.90 -8.91
CA GLY A 42 0.13 8.79 -9.53
C GLY A 42 1.51 8.52 -8.92
N LYS A 43 1.73 8.90 -7.65
CA LYS A 43 3.02 8.71 -6.96
C LYS A 43 3.19 7.32 -6.34
N VAL A 44 2.14 6.50 -6.40
CA VAL A 44 2.08 5.18 -5.76
C VAL A 44 2.01 4.13 -6.84
N THR A 45 2.77 3.05 -6.69
CA THR A 45 2.70 1.90 -7.57
C THR A 45 2.21 0.67 -6.82
N VAL A 46 1.50 -0.20 -7.54
CA VAL A 46 1.11 -1.54 -7.07
C VAL A 46 1.65 -2.53 -8.09
N ASP A 47 2.50 -3.46 -7.66
CA ASP A 47 3.22 -4.41 -8.51
C ASP A 47 3.99 -3.73 -9.67
N GLY A 48 4.53 -2.53 -9.40
CA GLY A 48 5.29 -1.75 -10.38
C GLY A 48 4.44 -0.90 -11.32
N GLU A 49 3.11 -0.99 -11.29
CA GLU A 49 2.21 -0.17 -12.09
C GLU A 49 1.69 1.04 -11.31
N VAL A 50 1.70 2.22 -11.92
CA VAL A 50 1.14 3.44 -11.33
C VAL A 50 -0.35 3.25 -11.05
N GLU A 51 -0.74 3.48 -9.80
CA GLU A 51 -2.11 3.31 -9.36
C GLU A 51 -2.70 4.61 -8.81
N THR A 52 -3.85 5.01 -9.37
CA THR A 52 -4.54 6.26 -9.00
C THR A 52 -5.87 6.03 -8.29
N ARG A 53 -6.30 4.78 -8.14
CA ARG A 53 -7.53 4.41 -7.43
C ARG A 53 -7.27 4.31 -5.93
N LYS A 54 -7.64 5.37 -5.21
CA LYS A 54 -7.53 5.51 -3.74
C LYS A 54 -8.08 4.31 -2.95
N ARG A 55 -9.19 3.72 -3.44
CA ARG A 55 -9.86 2.56 -2.85
C ARG A 55 -9.63 1.27 -3.65
N LYS A 56 -8.52 1.15 -4.38
CA LYS A 56 -8.13 -0.15 -4.96
C LYS A 56 -8.06 -1.16 -3.82
N LYS A 57 -8.67 -2.32 -4.06
CA LYS A 57 -8.57 -3.49 -3.19
C LYS A 57 -7.23 -4.15 -3.46
N VAL A 58 -6.30 -3.98 -2.53
CA VAL A 58 -5.00 -4.63 -2.56
C VAL A 58 -5.07 -5.93 -1.76
N ARG A 59 -4.60 -7.02 -2.33
CA ARG A 59 -4.70 -8.38 -1.78
C ARG A 59 -3.33 -8.92 -1.41
N ALA A 60 -3.34 -10.00 -0.63
CA ALA A 60 -2.12 -10.71 -0.30
C ALA A 60 -1.35 -11.15 -1.56
N GLY A 61 -0.04 -10.95 -1.54
CA GLY A 61 0.87 -11.17 -2.66
C GLY A 61 1.25 -9.90 -3.41
N GLU A 62 0.39 -8.88 -3.41
CA GLU A 62 0.66 -7.60 -4.10
C GLU A 62 1.63 -6.73 -3.28
N VAL A 63 2.48 -5.99 -3.99
CA VAL A 63 3.47 -5.07 -3.42
C VAL A 63 3.08 -3.63 -3.73
N VAL A 64 2.99 -2.80 -2.69
CA VAL A 64 2.74 -1.37 -2.80
C VAL A 64 4.04 -0.62 -2.59
N SER A 65 4.41 0.26 -3.52
CA SER A 65 5.60 1.09 -3.39
C SER A 65 5.27 2.57 -3.45
N PHE A 66 5.93 3.33 -2.58
CA PHE A 66 5.80 4.78 -2.49
C PHE A 66 7.09 5.38 -1.90
N ASN A 67 7.60 6.46 -2.50
CA ASN A 67 8.75 7.21 -2.00
C ASN A 67 10.01 6.36 -1.70
N GLY A 68 10.26 5.30 -2.47
CA GLY A 68 11.41 4.39 -2.27
C GLY A 68 11.21 3.31 -1.20
N GLU A 69 10.08 3.34 -0.50
CA GLU A 69 9.65 2.29 0.42
C GLU A 69 8.69 1.32 -0.28
N SER A 70 8.72 0.05 0.10
CA SER A 70 7.87 -0.99 -0.49
C SER A 70 7.30 -1.90 0.59
N VAL A 71 6.03 -2.23 0.44
CA VAL A 71 5.25 -3.01 1.41
C VAL A 71 4.54 -4.13 0.68
N GLN A 72 4.84 -5.37 1.08
CA GLN A 72 4.14 -6.54 0.58
C GLN A 72 2.95 -6.86 1.48
N ILE A 73 1.78 -7.05 0.87
CA ILE A 73 0.59 -7.50 1.61
C ILE A 73 0.66 -9.01 1.79
N VAL A 74 0.44 -9.48 3.01
CA VAL A 74 0.37 -10.91 3.33
C VAL A 74 -0.94 -11.23 4.04
N THR A 75 -1.35 -12.49 3.97
CA THR A 75 -2.46 -12.98 4.78
C THR A 75 -2.05 -13.00 6.25
N ALA A 76 -2.97 -12.67 7.16
CA ALA A 76 -2.78 -13.07 8.56
C ALA A 76 -2.67 -14.60 8.66
N PRO A 77 -1.81 -15.11 9.56
CA PRO A 77 -1.78 -16.54 9.90
C PRO A 77 -3.07 -16.99 10.58
#